data_AF-A0A7J4XNC0-F1
#
_entry.id   AF-A0A7J4XNC0-F1
#
_cell.length_a   1.000
_cell.length_b   1.000
_cell.length_c   1.000
_cell.angle_alpha   90.00
_cell.angle_beta   90.00
_cell.angle_gamma   90.00
#
_symmetry.space_group_name_H-M   'P 1'
#
loop_
_entity.id
_entity.type
_entity.pdbx_description
1 polymer ?
#
loop_
_entity_poly.entity_id
_entity_poly.type
_entity_poly.pdbx_seq_one_letter_code
_entity_poly.pdbx_strand_id
1 'polypeptide(L)'
;MFELKVLKPLTDKYDPEKKYKEGDTLLTDEIGRVNDLVARGICSIASVKPVSEKSQPGTEGSTKIQLFEKEFEVEEVKAALNAIGVSIAKNAGLPGVTKKLTELTEEQNKALSETLCKDPE
;
A
#
# COMPACT_ATOMS: atom_id res chain seq x y z
N MET A 1 -2.06 -8.63 -9.17
CA MET A 1 -0.95 -9.32 -8.49
C MET A 1 -1.55 -10.31 -7.48
N PHE A 2 -1.06 -11.54 -7.46
CA PHE A 2 -1.52 -12.59 -6.55
C PHE A 2 -0.66 -12.58 -5.29
N GLU A 3 -1.34 -12.59 -4.16
CA GLU A 3 -0.74 -12.77 -2.85
C GLU A 3 -0.96 -14.22 -2.43
N LEU A 4 0.13 -14.96 -2.33
CA LEU A 4 0.16 -16.37 -1.99
C LEU A 4 0.72 -16.55 -0.59
N LYS A 5 0.02 -17.29 0.26
CA LYS A 5 0.52 -17.71 1.56
C LYS A 5 1.28 -19.01 1.41
N VAL A 6 2.51 -19.01 1.88
CA VAL A 6 3.40 -20.16 1.83
C VAL A 6 2.99 -21.15 2.92
N LEU A 7 2.63 -22.36 2.51
CA LEU A 7 2.25 -23.45 3.41
C LEU A 7 3.41 -24.41 3.66
N LYS A 8 4.38 -24.49 2.76
CA LYS A 8 5.59 -25.32 2.87
C LYS A 8 6.80 -24.50 2.49
N PRO A 9 7.95 -24.69 3.14
CA PRO A 9 9.13 -23.90 2.84
C PRO A 9 9.56 -24.14 1.40
N LEU A 10 9.79 -23.05 0.66
CA LEU A 10 10.27 -23.12 -0.73
C LEU A 10 11.45 -22.17 -0.94
N THR A 11 12.35 -22.59 -1.81
CA THR A 11 13.42 -21.74 -2.33
C THR A 11 13.00 -21.26 -3.71
N ASP A 12 13.11 -19.95 -3.95
CA ASP A 12 12.84 -19.39 -5.25
C ASP A 12 13.83 -19.94 -6.28
N LYS A 13 13.32 -20.38 -7.44
CA LYS A 13 14.15 -20.93 -8.51
C LYS A 13 14.94 -19.82 -9.23
N TYR A 14 14.43 -18.60 -9.21
CA TYR A 14 15.04 -17.44 -9.87
C TYR A 14 15.98 -16.68 -8.92
N ASP A 15 15.69 -16.71 -7.61
CA ASP A 15 16.51 -16.10 -6.55
C ASP A 15 16.87 -17.13 -5.48
N PRO A 16 18.01 -17.83 -5.56
CA PRO A 16 18.40 -18.85 -4.57
C PRO A 16 18.60 -18.28 -3.15
N GLU A 17 18.71 -16.94 -3.01
CA GLU A 17 18.75 -16.23 -1.74
C GLU A 17 17.35 -15.99 -1.12
N LYS A 18 16.28 -16.00 -1.94
CA LYS A 18 14.90 -15.90 -1.46
C LYS A 18 14.40 -17.27 -1.03
N LYS A 19 14.47 -17.50 0.28
CA LYS A 19 13.87 -18.65 0.95
C LYS A 19 12.62 -18.20 1.69
N TYR A 20 11.48 -18.73 1.27
CA TYR A 20 10.21 -18.49 1.93
C TYR A 20 9.96 -19.58 2.96
N LYS A 21 9.58 -19.20 4.18
CA LYS A 21 9.24 -20.13 5.25
C LYS A 21 7.74 -20.38 5.29
N GLU A 22 7.32 -21.38 6.03
CA GLU A 22 5.89 -21.61 6.28
C GLU A 22 5.29 -20.38 6.97
N GLY A 23 4.22 -19.84 6.40
CA GLY A 23 3.57 -18.62 6.84
C GLY A 23 4.02 -17.34 6.11
N ASP A 24 5.08 -17.39 5.29
CA ASP A 24 5.50 -16.23 4.49
C ASP A 24 4.47 -15.85 3.43
N THR A 25 4.54 -14.59 3.02
CA THR A 25 3.70 -14.05 1.93
C THR A 25 4.54 -13.88 0.68
N LEU A 26 4.14 -14.55 -0.39
CA LEU A 26 4.75 -14.48 -1.70
C LEU A 26 3.85 -13.69 -2.65
N LEU A 27 4.40 -12.64 -3.27
CA LEU A 27 3.69 -11.82 -4.24
C LEU A 27 4.17 -12.18 -5.65
N THR A 28 3.24 -12.51 -6.53
CA THR A 28 3.53 -12.84 -7.93
C THR A 28 2.36 -12.44 -8.82
N ASP A 29 2.61 -11.82 -9.96
CA ASP A 29 1.59 -11.59 -10.99
C ASP A 29 1.52 -12.75 -12.01
N GLU A 30 2.50 -13.64 -12.01
CA GLU A 30 2.60 -14.73 -12.98
C GLU A 30 1.64 -15.89 -12.66
N ILE A 31 0.58 -16.05 -13.47
CA ILE A 31 -0.47 -17.07 -13.29
C ILE A 31 0.08 -18.50 -13.32
N GLY A 32 1.03 -18.79 -14.22
CA GLY A 32 1.61 -20.13 -14.36
C GLY A 32 2.29 -20.57 -13.06
N ARG A 33 3.07 -19.67 -12.47
CA ARG A 33 3.70 -19.86 -11.16
C ARG A 33 2.69 -20.02 -10.03
N VAL A 34 1.63 -19.21 -10.00
CA VAL A 34 0.54 -19.35 -9.00
C VAL A 34 -0.06 -20.74 -9.08
N ASN A 35 -0.39 -21.21 -10.29
CA ASN A 35 -1.03 -22.48 -10.48
C ASN A 35 -0.12 -23.66 -10.09
N ASP A 36 1.17 -23.63 -10.45
CA ASP A 36 2.13 -24.67 -10.02
C ASP A 36 2.24 -24.74 -8.49
N LEU A 37 2.41 -23.60 -7.82
CA LEU A 37 2.58 -23.53 -6.36
C LEU A 37 1.33 -24.00 -5.60
N VAL A 38 0.15 -23.65 -6.12
CA VAL A 38 -1.15 -24.05 -5.55
C VAL A 38 -1.44 -25.52 -5.83
N ALA A 39 -1.22 -26.00 -7.06
CA ALA A 39 -1.44 -27.39 -7.45
C ALA A 39 -0.53 -28.36 -6.66
N ARG A 40 0.69 -27.93 -6.33
CA ARG A 40 1.64 -28.71 -5.50
C ARG A 40 1.33 -28.63 -4.00
N GLY A 41 0.36 -27.81 -3.60
CA GLY A 41 0.03 -27.58 -2.18
C GLY A 41 1.17 -26.96 -1.39
N ILE A 42 2.00 -26.15 -2.05
CA ILE A 42 3.14 -25.44 -1.44
C ILE A 42 2.70 -24.04 -1.00
N CYS A 43 1.86 -23.38 -1.80
CA CYS A 43 1.25 -22.10 -1.46
C CYS A 43 -0.27 -22.15 -1.62
N SER A 44 -0.97 -21.25 -0.95
CA SER A 44 -2.40 -21.05 -1.09
C SER A 44 -2.68 -19.61 -1.51
N ILE A 45 -3.67 -19.39 -2.37
CA ILE A 45 -4.09 -18.04 -2.75
C ILE A 45 -4.69 -17.37 -1.52
N ALA A 46 -4.02 -16.33 -1.01
CA ALA A 46 -4.48 -15.55 0.13
C ALA A 46 -5.35 -14.37 -0.33
N SER A 47 -4.91 -13.67 -1.39
CA SER A 47 -5.66 -12.56 -1.96
C SER A 47 -5.30 -12.34 -3.43
N VAL A 48 -6.27 -11.85 -4.20
CA VAL A 48 -6.06 -11.44 -5.59
C VAL A 48 -6.28 -9.94 -5.64
N LYS A 49 -5.18 -9.16 -5.74
CA LYS A 49 -5.27 -7.71 -5.91
C LYS A 49 -5.33 -7.39 -7.40
N PRO A 50 -6.34 -6.61 -7.87
CA PRO A 50 -6.29 -6.08 -9.24
C PRO A 50 -5.02 -5.23 -9.37
N VAL A 51 -4.34 -5.34 -10.51
CA VAL A 51 -3.14 -4.56 -10.80
C VAL A 51 -3.59 -3.12 -11.08
N SER A 52 -3.70 -2.31 -10.03
CA SER A 52 -3.42 -0.88 -10.16
C SER A 52 -1.90 -0.76 -10.12
N GLU A 53 -1.34 -0.16 -11.16
CA GLU A 53 0.11 0.03 -11.34
C GLU A 53 0.82 0.57 -10.10
N LYS A 54 2.05 0.07 -9.90
CA LYS A 54 3.08 0.52 -8.94
C LYS A 54 2.80 0.30 -7.44
N SER A 55 3.33 -0.80 -6.92
CA SER A 55 4.41 -0.71 -5.93
C SER A 55 5.17 -2.03 -5.84
N GLN A 56 6.46 -1.98 -6.18
CA GLN A 56 7.43 -3.01 -5.85
C GLN A 56 7.64 -3.10 -4.32
N PRO A 57 8.27 -4.21 -3.85
CA PRO A 57 8.09 -4.76 -2.52
C PRO A 57 9.06 -4.18 -1.49
N GLY A 58 8.63 -4.20 -0.23
CA GLY A 58 9.51 -4.15 0.93
C GLY A 58 9.58 -2.81 1.64
N THR A 59 8.54 -2.45 2.39
CA THR A 59 8.70 -1.83 3.71
C THR A 59 7.39 -1.94 4.47
N GLU A 60 7.48 -2.38 5.73
CA GLU A 60 6.43 -2.23 6.73
C GLU A 60 5.83 -0.82 6.72
N GLY A 61 4.51 -0.72 6.77
CA GLY A 61 3.79 0.54 6.89
C GLY A 61 3.41 1.13 5.54
N SER A 62 2.25 0.76 5.01
CA SER A 62 1.62 1.47 3.90
C SER A 62 1.19 2.87 4.35
N THR A 63 2.12 3.82 4.54
CA THR A 63 1.91 5.25 4.83
C THR A 63 1.35 6.00 3.62
N LYS A 64 0.54 5.35 2.79
CA LYS A 64 -0.14 5.96 1.65
C LYS A 64 -1.63 6.00 1.94
N ILE A 65 -2.25 7.15 1.73
CA ILE A 65 -3.67 7.39 1.92
C ILE A 65 -4.29 7.74 0.58
N GLN A 66 -5.42 7.10 0.27
CA GLN A 66 -6.17 7.38 -0.94
C GLN A 66 -7.07 8.60 -0.70
N LEU A 67 -6.86 9.67 -1.47
CA LEU A 67 -7.60 10.92 -1.42
C LEU A 67 -7.89 11.37 -2.85
N PHE A 68 -9.12 11.84 -3.11
CA PHE A 68 -9.48 12.42 -4.42
C PHE A 68 -9.12 11.50 -5.62
N GLU A 69 -9.32 10.18 -5.46
CA GLU A 69 -8.96 9.13 -6.45
C GLU A 69 -7.45 8.92 -6.70
N LYS A 70 -6.57 9.64 -6.00
CA LYS A 70 -5.12 9.47 -6.06
C LYS A 70 -4.57 8.95 -4.72
N GLU A 71 -3.42 8.28 -4.77
CA GLU A 71 -2.69 7.88 -3.56
C GLU A 71 -1.64 8.93 -3.23
N PHE A 72 -1.65 9.42 -1.99
CA PHE A 72 -0.70 10.40 -1.48
C PHE A 72 -0.01 9.83 -0.24
N GLU A 73 1.23 10.25 0.01
CA GLU A 73 1.89 9.87 1.26
C GLU A 73 1.27 10.60 2.45
N VAL A 74 1.23 9.92 3.60
CA VAL A 74 0.76 10.48 4.87
C VAL A 74 1.56 11.73 5.25
N GLU A 75 2.84 11.79 4.89
CA GLU A 75 3.67 12.97 5.11
C GLU A 75 3.27 14.14 4.22
N GLU A 76 3.01 13.92 2.92
CA GLU A 76 2.52 14.96 2.01
C GLU A 76 1.16 15.49 2.45
N VAL A 77 0.27 14.59 2.84
CA VAL A 77 -1.07 14.95 3.30
C VAL A 77 -1.00 15.71 4.63
N LYS A 78 -0.09 15.34 5.53
CA LYS A 78 0.18 16.14 6.74
C LYS A 78 0.72 17.53 6.41
N ALA A 79 1.62 17.64 5.44
CA ALA A 79 2.18 18.92 5.01
C ALA A 79 1.08 19.80 4.40
N ALA A 80 0.24 19.24 3.53
CA ALA A 80 -0.89 19.94 2.92
C ALA A 80 -1.94 20.34 3.96
N LEU A 81 -2.25 19.46 4.92
CA LEU A 81 -3.14 19.77 6.05
C LEU A 81 -2.59 20.94 6.87
N ASN A 82 -1.29 20.95 7.16
CA ASN A 82 -0.66 22.07 7.87
C ASN A 82 -0.68 23.36 7.03
N ALA A 83 -0.47 23.27 5.71
CA ALA A 83 -0.52 24.40 4.79
C ALA A 83 -1.91 25.06 4.73
N ILE A 84 -2.99 24.27 4.85
CA ILE A 84 -4.37 24.80 4.93
C ILE A 84 -4.78 25.20 6.36
N GLY A 85 -3.86 25.19 7.32
CA GLY A 85 -4.10 25.57 8.71
C GLY A 85 -4.71 24.47 9.59
N VAL A 86 -4.75 23.22 9.12
CA VAL A 86 -5.22 22.07 9.89
C VAL A 86 -4.06 21.46 10.69
N SER A 87 -4.12 21.65 12.01
CA SER A 87 -3.11 21.13 12.94
C SER A 87 -3.27 19.62 13.16
N ILE A 88 -2.25 18.84 12.77
CA ILE A 88 -2.18 17.40 13.01
C ILE A 88 -1.06 17.05 13.98
N ALA A 89 -1.32 16.06 14.83
CA ALA A 89 -0.31 15.54 15.75
C ALA A 89 0.88 14.95 14.98
N LYS A 90 2.11 15.26 15.39
CA LYS A 90 3.34 14.74 14.77
C LYS A 90 3.37 13.21 14.73
N ASN A 91 2.83 12.56 15.76
CA ASN A 91 2.71 11.10 15.89
C ASN A 91 1.44 10.51 15.24
N ALA A 92 0.62 11.30 14.55
CA ALA A 92 -0.58 10.78 13.90
C ALA A 92 -0.18 9.85 12.74
N GLY A 93 -0.52 8.56 12.85
CA GLY A 93 -0.43 7.63 11.73
C GLY A 93 -1.59 7.78 10.75
N LEU A 94 -1.65 6.91 9.74
CA LEU A 94 -2.75 6.78 8.78
C LEU A 94 -4.15 7.00 9.38
N PRO A 95 -4.58 6.27 10.44
CA PRO A 95 -5.94 6.42 10.96
C PRO A 95 -6.19 7.81 11.55
N GLY A 96 -5.17 8.45 12.12
CA GLY A 96 -5.29 9.80 12.68
C GLY A 96 -5.46 10.85 11.59
N VAL A 97 -4.75 10.68 10.47
CA VAL A 97 -4.84 11.57 9.30
C VAL A 97 -6.16 11.37 8.58
N THR A 98 -6.57 10.12 8.29
CA THR A 98 -7.88 9.81 7.69
C THR A 98 -9.03 10.38 8.51
N LYS A 99 -9.00 10.25 9.83
CA LYS A 99 -10.03 10.83 10.69
C LYS A 99 -10.10 12.34 10.57
N LYS A 100 -8.94 13.04 10.53
CA LYS A 100 -8.92 14.50 10.33
C LYS A 100 -9.48 14.91 8.99
N LEU A 101 -9.15 14.16 7.94
CA LEU A 101 -9.67 14.38 6.60
C LEU A 101 -11.20 14.27 6.54
N THR A 102 -11.80 13.33 7.27
CA THR A 102 -13.26 13.23 7.38
C THR A 102 -13.91 14.31 8.25
N GLU A 103 -13.13 14.95 9.13
CA GLU A 103 -13.58 16.08 9.96
C GLU A 103 -13.39 17.44 9.26
N LEU A 104 -12.78 17.47 8.06
CA LEU A 104 -12.59 18.70 7.31
C LEU A 104 -13.90 19.25 6.78
N THR A 105 -14.01 20.57 6.77
CA THR A 105 -15.09 21.27 6.08
C THR A 105 -14.88 21.24 4.57
N GLU A 106 -15.95 21.48 3.81
CA GLU A 106 -15.90 21.52 2.34
C GLU A 106 -14.84 22.50 1.82
N GLU A 107 -14.69 23.65 2.48
CA GLU A 107 -13.71 24.68 2.16
C GLU A 107 -12.26 24.20 2.37
N GLN A 108 -12.02 23.46 3.47
CA GLN A 108 -10.72 22.85 3.76
C GLN A 108 -10.42 21.68 2.84
N ASN A 109 -11.40 20.84 2.52
CA ASN A 109 -11.24 19.74 1.57
C ASN A 109 -10.87 20.26 0.18
N LYS A 110 -11.48 21.37 -0.25
CA LYS A 110 -11.15 22.03 -1.50
C LYS A 110 -9.74 22.64 -1.47
N ALA A 111 -9.36 23.32 -0.38
CA ALA A 111 -8.01 23.84 -0.23
C ALA A 111 -6.95 22.72 -0.19
N LEU A 112 -7.28 21.58 0.43
CA LEU A 112 -6.42 20.40 0.50
C LEU A 112 -6.18 19.79 -0.88
N SER A 113 -7.24 19.59 -1.66
CA SER A 113 -7.12 19.05 -3.02
C SER A 113 -6.35 20.01 -3.92
N GLU A 114 -6.58 21.33 -3.81
CA GLU A 114 -5.79 22.32 -4.54
C GLU A 114 -4.31 22.33 -4.14
N THR A 115 -4.00 22.09 -2.86
CA THR A 115 -2.62 22.02 -2.37
C THR A 115 -1.92 20.75 -2.86
N LEU A 116 -2.59 19.60 -2.79
CA LEU A 116 -2.05 18.31 -3.23
C LEU A 116 -2.01 18.15 -4.76
N CYS A 117 -2.84 18.90 -5.49
CA CYS A 117 -2.92 18.90 -6.95
C CYS A 117 -2.10 20.03 -7.60
N LYS A 118 -1.53 20.95 -6.81
CA LYS A 118 -0.52 21.88 -7.30
C LYS A 118 0.81 21.14 -7.44
N ASP A 119 1.10 20.66 -8.64
CA ASP A 119 2.44 20.24 -9.03
C ASP A 119 3.44 21.37 -8.72
N PRO A 120 4.61 21.07 -8.11
CA PRO A 120 5.66 22.06 -7.94
C PRO A 120 6.23 22.41 -9.33
N GLU A 121 5.97 23.64 -9.79
CA GLU A 121 6.66 24.27 -10.91
C GLU A 121 8.15 24.51 -10.62
#